data_AF-A0A1F8BHU5-F1
#
_entry.id   AF-A0A1F8BHU5-F1
#
_cell.length_a   1.000
_cell.length_b   1.000
_cell.length_c   1.000
_cell.angle_alpha   90.00
_cell.angle_beta   90.00
_cell.angle_gamma   90.00
#
_symmetry.space_group_name_H-M   'P 1'
#
loop_
_entity.id
_entity.type
_entity.pdbx_description
1 polymer ?
#
loop_
_entity_poly.entity_id
_entity_poly.type
_entity_poly.pdbx_seq_one_letter_code
_entity_poly.pdbx_strand_id
1 'polypeptide(L)'
;MLVWLPFLLRLENFLGIPLRNNGLQTVVSNYDGPLYIVVAKTLYSPSTIKENFSFPLPIEYYSAHFPLFPLLIRLVSNFMYAPYAMLLITIISAFLAHYFFFKLAHLYLDEKKSLILTTIFSIFPARWLIVRSVGSPEPLFVAFILASVYYFKNKKYLLSGIFGAGSQLTKSPGILLFVAFLIVWGIELLQKLSTVNQNFKYKLSLKVLPIFLIPGALLSVFYLYKVTFGDFAVYFKSGDNIHLFFPPFQIFNYASPWVGTFWLEEIIFIYAFCLLGVIYLIKERDLVLGTFAAVFLSSLIFVSHRDLIRYALPVVPFILISFRKFLISKEFRIVLLFLIVPIYLFSLGFISQNVMPIPNWSPLL
;
A
#
# COMPACT_ATOMS: atom_id res chain seq x y z
N MET A 1 -9.22 -11.58 10.34
CA MET A 1 -10.49 -11.40 11.08
C MET A 1 -10.36 -11.70 12.57
N LEU A 2 -9.49 -12.60 13.04
CA LEU A 2 -9.29 -12.83 14.49
C LEU A 2 -8.97 -11.55 15.30
N VAL A 3 -8.27 -10.59 14.69
CA VAL A 3 -7.96 -9.27 15.29
C VAL A 3 -9.21 -8.49 15.71
N TRP A 4 -10.38 -8.76 15.12
CA TRP A 4 -11.62 -8.10 15.50
C TRP A 4 -12.30 -8.72 16.72
N LEU A 5 -11.94 -9.95 17.11
CA LEU A 5 -12.65 -10.67 18.16
C LEU A 5 -12.70 -9.91 19.49
N PRO A 6 -11.60 -9.32 20.01
CA PRO A 6 -11.65 -8.54 21.25
C PRO A 6 -12.57 -7.32 21.16
N PHE A 7 -12.60 -6.65 20.00
CA PHE A 7 -13.47 -5.50 19.76
C PHE A 7 -14.94 -5.93 19.61
N LEU A 8 -15.22 -7.03 18.93
CA LEU A 8 -16.59 -7.57 18.80
C LEU A 8 -17.16 -7.97 20.17
N LEU A 9 -16.34 -8.58 21.02
CA LEU A 9 -16.70 -8.94 22.39
C LEU A 9 -16.65 -7.76 23.37
N ARG A 10 -16.25 -6.56 22.92
CA ARG A 10 -16.08 -5.34 23.72
C ARG A 10 -15.24 -5.56 24.98
N LEU A 11 -14.17 -6.34 24.86
CA LEU A 11 -13.24 -6.56 25.96
C LEU A 11 -12.56 -5.23 26.32
N GLU A 12 -12.43 -4.95 27.62
CA GLU A 12 -11.71 -3.77 28.12
C GLU A 12 -10.20 -4.01 28.21
N ASN A 13 -9.80 -5.28 28.27
CA ASN A 13 -8.41 -5.71 28.31
C ASN A 13 -8.25 -7.05 27.58
N PHE A 14 -7.09 -7.26 26.96
CA PHE A 14 -6.69 -8.57 26.45
C PHE A 14 -5.21 -8.81 26.73
N LEU A 15 -4.90 -9.82 27.56
CA LEU A 15 -3.54 -10.17 27.97
C LEU A 15 -2.70 -8.97 28.44
N GLY A 16 -3.31 -8.09 29.26
CA GLY A 16 -2.65 -6.90 29.80
C GLY A 16 -2.71 -5.67 28.90
N ILE A 17 -3.15 -5.79 27.65
CA ILE A 17 -3.32 -4.65 26.74
C ILE A 17 -4.70 -3.99 26.95
N PRO A 18 -4.78 -2.72 27.36
CA PRO A 18 -6.05 -2.01 27.49
C PRO A 18 -6.66 -1.73 26.11
N LEU A 19 -7.97 -1.96 25.98
CA LEU A 19 -8.73 -1.82 24.75
C LEU A 19 -9.88 -0.82 24.94
N ARG A 20 -10.22 -0.07 23.89
CA ARG A 20 -11.42 0.77 23.87
C ARG A 20 -12.68 -0.10 23.80
N ASN A 21 -13.64 0.16 24.69
CA ASN A 21 -14.87 -0.63 24.84
C ASN A 21 -15.99 -0.25 23.83
N ASN A 22 -15.73 0.64 22.87
CA ASN A 22 -16.67 1.05 21.82
C ASN A 22 -16.90 -0.01 20.70
N GLY A 23 -16.30 -1.19 20.86
CA GLY A 23 -16.43 -2.31 19.94
C GLY A 23 -15.91 -2.02 18.52
N LEU A 24 -16.65 -2.45 17.49
CA LEU A 24 -16.24 -2.23 16.08
C LEU A 24 -16.13 -0.74 15.70
N GLN A 25 -16.74 0.17 16.48
CA GLN A 25 -16.54 1.60 16.28
C GLN A 25 -15.05 1.97 16.35
N THR A 26 -14.28 1.34 17.25
CA THR A 26 -12.82 1.50 17.37
C THR A 26 -12.10 1.12 16.07
N VAL A 27 -12.57 0.07 15.38
CA VAL A 27 -11.96 -0.41 14.14
C VAL A 27 -12.27 0.53 12.97
N VAL A 28 -13.54 0.96 12.81
CA VAL A 28 -13.94 1.85 11.70
C VAL A 28 -13.42 3.28 11.86
N SER A 29 -13.09 3.69 13.08
CA SER A 29 -12.57 5.02 13.38
C SER A 29 -11.05 5.13 13.27
N ASN A 30 -10.35 4.05 12.89
CA ASN A 30 -8.90 4.10 12.78
C ASN A 30 -8.45 5.10 11.70
N TYR A 31 -7.41 5.89 11.98
CA TYR A 31 -6.81 6.76 10.97
C TYR A 31 -6.26 5.93 9.80
N ASP A 32 -6.47 6.28 8.53
CA ASP A 32 -7.16 7.45 7.96
C ASP A 32 -8.55 7.11 7.38
N GLY A 33 -9.13 5.97 7.74
CA GLY A 33 -10.33 5.42 7.12
C GLY A 33 -11.50 6.40 6.96
N PRO A 34 -11.95 7.08 8.03
CA PRO A 34 -13.06 8.03 7.96
C PRO A 34 -12.88 9.14 6.90
N LEU A 35 -11.65 9.56 6.60
CA LEU A 35 -11.37 10.57 5.59
C LEU A 35 -11.66 10.07 4.17
N TYR A 36 -11.47 8.78 3.89
CA TYR A 36 -11.88 8.17 2.62
C TYR A 36 -13.41 8.13 2.45
N ILE A 37 -14.17 8.05 3.55
CA ILE A 37 -15.64 8.13 3.52
C ILE A 37 -16.12 9.53 3.13
N VAL A 38 -15.43 10.58 3.61
CA VAL A 38 -15.72 11.97 3.20
C VAL A 38 -15.65 12.10 1.69
N VAL A 39 -14.56 11.60 1.07
CA VAL A 39 -14.41 11.61 -0.38
C VAL A 39 -15.47 10.74 -1.07
N ALA A 40 -15.79 9.58 -0.50
CA ALA A 40 -16.81 8.69 -1.05
C ALA A 40 -18.19 9.37 -1.14
N LYS A 41 -18.55 10.16 -0.12
CA LYS A 41 -19.84 10.87 -0.06
C LYS A 41 -19.86 12.14 -0.90
N THR A 42 -18.76 12.90 -0.89
CA THR A 42 -18.72 14.25 -1.50
C THR A 42 -18.19 14.28 -2.93
N LEU A 43 -17.49 13.23 -3.39
CA LEU A 43 -16.77 13.22 -4.66
C LEU A 43 -15.88 14.47 -4.84
N TYR A 44 -15.20 14.85 -3.75
CA TYR A 44 -14.30 16.02 -3.68
C TYR A 44 -14.98 17.39 -3.80
N SER A 45 -16.31 17.49 -3.66
CA SER A 45 -17.02 18.78 -3.64
C SER A 45 -16.61 19.65 -2.44
N PRO A 46 -15.95 20.81 -2.63
CA PRO A 46 -15.46 21.63 -1.52
C PRO A 46 -16.57 22.20 -0.63
N SER A 47 -17.71 22.58 -1.21
CA SER A 47 -18.87 23.10 -0.46
C SER A 47 -19.47 22.00 0.43
N THR A 48 -19.70 20.82 -0.14
CA THR A 48 -20.27 19.67 0.59
C THR A 48 -19.35 19.21 1.71
N ILE A 49 -18.03 19.25 1.52
CA ILE A 49 -17.06 18.94 2.57
C ILE A 49 -17.18 19.93 3.72
N LYS A 50 -17.16 21.24 3.44
CA LYS A 50 -17.28 22.32 4.44
C LYS A 50 -18.58 22.28 5.23
N GLU A 51 -19.69 22.02 4.56
CA GLU A 51 -21.03 22.07 5.16
C GLU A 51 -21.30 20.85 6.06
N ASN A 52 -20.81 19.67 5.68
CA ASN A 52 -21.24 18.41 6.30
C ASN A 52 -20.18 17.75 7.18
N PHE A 53 -18.89 18.12 7.07
CA PHE A 53 -17.81 17.47 7.80
C PHE A 53 -16.97 18.47 8.58
N SER A 54 -16.70 18.14 9.85
CA SER A 54 -16.04 19.05 10.81
C SER A 54 -14.63 18.61 11.19
N PHE A 55 -13.92 17.91 10.30
CA PHE A 55 -12.54 17.53 10.55
C PHE A 55 -11.63 18.77 10.48
N PRO A 56 -10.64 18.91 11.40
CA PRO A 56 -9.74 20.07 11.46
C PRO A 56 -8.65 20.01 10.39
N LEU A 57 -9.04 19.83 9.13
CA LEU A 57 -8.15 19.64 7.99
C LEU A 57 -8.55 20.61 6.87
N PRO A 58 -7.58 21.18 6.14
CA PRO A 58 -7.88 21.98 4.96
C PRO A 58 -8.59 21.11 3.90
N ILE A 59 -9.46 21.72 3.08
CA ILE A 59 -10.21 20.99 2.04
C ILE A 59 -9.25 20.30 1.05
N GLU A 60 -8.13 20.96 0.76
CA GLU A 60 -7.09 20.48 -0.12
C GLU A 60 -6.49 19.15 0.39
N TYR A 61 -6.56 18.87 1.69
CA TYR A 61 -6.09 17.60 2.29
C TYR A 61 -6.79 16.37 1.68
N TYR A 62 -8.06 16.50 1.30
CA TYR A 62 -8.81 15.39 0.71
C TYR A 62 -8.31 15.00 -0.68
N SER A 63 -7.53 15.85 -1.36
CA SER A 63 -6.85 15.47 -2.61
C SER A 63 -5.74 14.42 -2.42
N ALA A 64 -5.30 14.15 -1.19
CA ALA A 64 -4.41 13.01 -0.92
C ALA A 64 -5.12 11.64 -0.93
N HIS A 65 -6.46 11.64 -0.95
CA HIS A 65 -7.29 10.44 -0.85
C HIS A 65 -7.79 10.01 -2.23
N PHE A 66 -6.87 9.45 -3.04
CA PHE A 66 -7.09 9.09 -4.44
C PHE A 66 -8.38 8.24 -4.67
N PRO A 67 -9.02 8.38 -5.85
CA PRO A 67 -10.46 8.16 -5.99
C PRO A 67 -10.92 6.71 -5.96
N LEU A 68 -10.08 5.72 -6.27
CA LEU A 68 -10.59 4.36 -6.46
C LEU A 68 -11.17 3.75 -5.19
N PHE A 69 -10.48 3.87 -4.05
CA PHE A 69 -10.99 3.33 -2.79
C PHE A 69 -12.28 4.05 -2.32
N PRO A 70 -12.37 5.40 -2.30
CA PRO A 70 -13.63 6.13 -2.10
C PRO A 70 -14.77 5.73 -3.04
N LEU A 71 -14.49 5.56 -4.33
CA LEU A 71 -15.51 5.18 -5.31
C LEU A 71 -16.06 3.79 -5.01
N LEU A 72 -15.21 2.82 -4.66
CA LEU A 72 -15.66 1.51 -4.22
C LEU A 72 -16.50 1.61 -2.94
N ILE A 73 -16.08 2.43 -1.95
CA ILE A 73 -16.86 2.68 -0.74
C ILE A 73 -18.24 3.19 -1.11
N ARG A 74 -18.32 4.22 -1.95
CA ARG A 74 -19.58 4.81 -2.41
C ARG A 74 -20.49 3.77 -3.06
N LEU A 75 -19.95 2.94 -3.96
CA LEU A 75 -20.72 1.91 -4.66
C LEU A 75 -21.32 0.88 -3.70
N VAL A 76 -20.53 0.40 -2.74
CA VAL A 76 -20.97 -0.60 -1.75
C VAL A 76 -21.87 0.04 -0.68
N SER A 77 -21.72 1.33 -0.41
CA SER A 77 -22.53 2.07 0.57
C SER A 77 -24.01 2.20 0.17
N ASN A 78 -24.36 1.88 -1.08
CA ASN A 78 -25.76 1.76 -1.49
C ASN A 78 -26.48 0.58 -0.81
N PHE A 79 -25.72 -0.37 -0.24
CA PHE A 79 -26.26 -1.59 0.38
C PHE A 79 -26.00 -1.68 1.89
N MET A 80 -25.15 -0.82 2.45
CA MET A 80 -24.80 -0.79 3.88
C MET A 80 -24.19 0.55 4.27
N TYR A 81 -24.07 0.83 5.57
CA TYR A 81 -23.43 2.07 6.03
C TYR A 81 -21.96 2.16 5.56
N ALA A 82 -21.54 3.37 5.18
CA ALA A 82 -20.23 3.59 4.57
C ALA A 82 -19.02 3.11 5.42
N PRO A 83 -19.03 3.19 6.76
CA PRO A 83 -17.95 2.63 7.58
C PRO A 83 -17.78 1.11 7.40
N TYR A 84 -18.88 0.37 7.27
CA TYR A 84 -18.84 -1.07 7.05
C TYR A 84 -18.52 -1.42 5.60
N ALA A 85 -18.99 -0.63 4.63
CA ALA A 85 -18.59 -0.74 3.23
C ALA A 85 -17.06 -0.63 3.09
N MET A 86 -16.46 0.35 3.76
CA MET A 86 -15.00 0.54 3.81
C MET A 86 -14.26 -0.67 4.39
N LEU A 87 -14.73 -1.24 5.50
CA LEU A 87 -14.12 -2.45 6.06
C LEU A 87 -14.26 -3.64 5.12
N LEU A 88 -15.43 -3.84 4.51
CA LEU A 88 -15.68 -4.92 3.56
C LEU A 88 -14.73 -4.83 2.36
N ILE A 89 -14.57 -3.64 1.78
CA ILE A 89 -13.65 -3.43 0.65
C ILE A 89 -12.21 -3.68 1.08
N THR A 90 -11.82 -3.26 2.29
CA THR A 90 -10.49 -3.56 2.84
C THR A 90 -10.25 -5.07 2.92
N ILE A 91 -11.22 -5.84 3.43
CA ILE A 91 -11.14 -7.31 3.54
C ILE A 91 -11.02 -7.96 2.16
N ILE A 92 -11.89 -7.59 1.22
CA ILE A 92 -11.87 -8.13 -0.14
C ILE A 92 -10.51 -7.82 -0.79
N SER A 93 -10.03 -6.60 -0.62
CA SER A 93 -8.72 -6.17 -1.12
C SER A 93 -7.57 -6.93 -0.50
N ALA A 94 -7.62 -7.21 0.81
CA ALA A 94 -6.64 -8.03 1.49
C ALA A 94 -6.61 -9.47 0.95
N PHE A 95 -7.79 -10.07 0.72
CA PHE A 95 -7.89 -11.37 0.07
C PHE A 95 -7.27 -11.35 -1.33
N LEU A 96 -7.57 -10.33 -2.14
CA LEU A 96 -6.96 -10.17 -3.46
C LEU A 96 -5.44 -9.99 -3.38
N ALA A 97 -4.93 -9.24 -2.40
CA ALA A 97 -3.49 -9.10 -2.18
C ALA A 97 -2.85 -10.44 -1.84
N HIS A 98 -3.45 -11.25 -0.95
CA HIS A 98 -2.95 -12.59 -0.63
C HIS A 98 -3.05 -13.53 -1.83
N TYR A 99 -4.12 -13.46 -2.61
CA TYR A 99 -4.29 -14.25 -3.83
C TYR A 99 -3.20 -13.94 -4.86
N PHE A 100 -2.97 -12.67 -5.20
CA PHE A 100 -1.93 -12.31 -6.18
C PHE A 100 -0.52 -12.53 -5.62
N PHE A 101 -0.32 -12.38 -4.31
CA PHE A 101 0.92 -12.76 -3.67
C PHE A 101 1.20 -14.27 -3.82
N PHE A 102 0.21 -15.11 -3.54
CA PHE A 102 0.30 -16.55 -3.74
C PHE A 102 0.64 -16.89 -5.19
N LYS A 103 -0.04 -16.28 -6.16
CA LYS A 103 0.24 -16.44 -7.60
C LYS A 103 1.67 -16.06 -7.95
N LEU A 104 2.21 -15.01 -7.36
CA LEU A 104 3.58 -14.56 -7.58
C LEU A 104 4.59 -15.50 -6.91
N ALA A 105 4.35 -15.91 -5.67
CA ALA A 105 5.19 -16.87 -4.94
C ALA A 105 5.27 -18.22 -5.65
N HIS A 106 4.16 -18.67 -6.26
CA HIS A 106 4.08 -19.91 -7.01
C HIS A 106 4.91 -19.94 -8.30
N LEU A 107 5.42 -18.78 -8.76
CA LEU A 107 6.42 -18.75 -9.83
C LEU A 107 7.79 -19.29 -9.39
N TYR A 108 8.04 -19.40 -8.08
CA TYR A 108 9.34 -19.80 -7.52
C TYR A 108 9.27 -21.02 -6.59
N LEU A 109 8.06 -21.39 -6.16
CA LEU A 109 7.83 -22.38 -5.11
C LEU A 109 6.69 -23.32 -5.51
N ASP A 110 6.72 -24.54 -5.00
CA ASP A 110 5.56 -25.44 -5.06
C ASP A 110 4.36 -24.84 -4.31
N GLU A 111 3.17 -25.40 -4.57
CA GLU A 111 1.90 -24.92 -4.01
C GLU A 111 1.93 -24.83 -2.48
N LYS A 112 2.40 -25.88 -1.81
CA LYS A 112 2.45 -25.94 -0.34
C LYS A 112 3.36 -24.85 0.24
N LYS A 113 4.56 -24.66 -0.32
CA LYS A 113 5.48 -23.60 0.12
C LYS A 113 4.94 -22.21 -0.20
N SER A 114 4.25 -22.05 -1.32
CA SER A 114 3.60 -20.79 -1.71
C SER A 114 2.49 -20.40 -0.73
N LEU A 115 1.68 -21.37 -0.28
CA LEU A 115 0.68 -21.17 0.77
C LEU A 115 1.35 -20.75 2.07
N ILE A 116 2.42 -21.42 2.49
CA ILE A 116 3.15 -21.08 3.73
C ILE A 116 3.70 -19.64 3.67
N LEU A 117 4.34 -19.27 2.56
CA LEU A 117 4.85 -17.91 2.40
C LEU A 117 3.71 -16.88 2.38
N THR A 118 2.56 -17.23 1.81
CA THR A 118 1.36 -16.38 1.81
C THR A 118 0.77 -16.23 3.21
N THR A 119 0.77 -17.29 4.02
CA THR A 119 0.39 -17.23 5.44
C THR A 119 1.31 -16.28 6.19
N ILE A 120 2.63 -16.36 5.96
CA ILE A 120 3.61 -15.42 6.53
C ILE A 120 3.26 -14.00 6.13
N PHE A 121 3.09 -13.73 4.83
CA PHE A 121 2.70 -12.40 4.35
C PHE A 121 1.38 -11.93 4.95
N SER A 122 0.42 -12.81 5.23
CA SER A 122 -0.85 -12.40 5.83
C SER A 122 -0.74 -11.88 7.27
N ILE A 123 0.37 -12.13 7.96
CA ILE A 123 0.56 -11.76 9.37
C ILE A 123 1.76 -10.82 9.55
N PHE A 124 2.78 -10.95 8.71
CA PHE A 124 4.06 -10.26 8.83
C PHE A 124 4.32 -9.35 7.61
N PRO A 125 4.76 -8.10 7.82
CA PRO A 125 5.04 -7.44 9.11
C PRO A 125 3.75 -7.12 9.88
N ALA A 126 3.86 -6.87 11.18
CA ALA A 126 2.71 -6.56 12.02
C ALA A 126 1.87 -5.38 11.49
N ARG A 127 2.52 -4.40 10.84
CA ARG A 127 1.85 -3.29 10.16
C ARG A 127 0.84 -3.74 9.11
N TRP A 128 1.15 -4.80 8.37
CA TRP A 128 0.24 -5.35 7.35
C TRP A 128 -1.02 -5.96 7.98
N LEU A 129 -0.88 -6.68 9.10
CA LEU A 129 -2.01 -7.23 9.84
C LEU A 129 -2.98 -6.13 10.31
N ILE A 130 -2.45 -4.97 10.71
CA ILE A 130 -3.24 -3.81 11.11
C ILE A 130 -4.01 -3.23 9.92
N VAL A 131 -3.30 -2.80 8.86
CA VAL A 131 -3.93 -2.05 7.75
C VAL A 131 -4.94 -2.88 6.96
N ARG A 132 -4.79 -4.21 6.94
CA ARG A 132 -5.77 -5.13 6.35
C ARG A 132 -6.98 -5.43 7.24
N SER A 133 -6.97 -4.89 8.47
CA SER A 133 -8.01 -5.10 9.49
C SER A 133 -8.70 -3.80 9.90
N VAL A 134 -8.36 -2.65 9.32
CA VAL A 134 -9.03 -1.37 9.57
C VAL A 134 -9.41 -0.73 8.24
N GLY A 135 -10.19 0.35 8.25
CA GLY A 135 -10.52 1.06 7.01
C GLY A 135 -9.29 1.68 6.37
N SER A 136 -8.69 1.01 5.39
CA SER A 136 -7.49 1.55 4.73
C SER A 136 -7.38 1.11 3.27
N PRO A 137 -6.87 1.98 2.37
CA PRO A 137 -6.64 1.65 0.97
C PRO A 137 -5.40 0.77 0.74
N GLU A 138 -4.53 0.61 1.73
CA GLU A 138 -3.24 -0.08 1.60
C GLU A 138 -3.40 -1.51 1.04
N PRO A 139 -4.36 -2.34 1.48
CA PRO A 139 -4.56 -3.66 0.89
C PRO A 139 -4.95 -3.63 -0.59
N LEU A 140 -5.79 -2.67 -0.99
CA LEU A 140 -6.21 -2.51 -2.39
C LEU A 140 -5.03 -2.09 -3.27
N PHE A 141 -4.23 -1.15 -2.76
CA PHE A 141 -3.03 -0.68 -3.41
C PHE A 141 -2.01 -1.81 -3.63
N VAL A 142 -1.75 -2.60 -2.58
CA VAL A 142 -0.83 -3.75 -2.64
C VAL A 142 -1.37 -4.85 -3.56
N ALA A 143 -2.68 -5.13 -3.54
CA ALA A 143 -3.30 -6.10 -4.45
C ALA A 143 -3.09 -5.73 -5.91
N PHE A 144 -3.29 -4.47 -6.26
CA PHE A 144 -3.09 -3.98 -7.63
C PHE A 144 -1.63 -3.95 -8.06
N ILE A 145 -0.70 -3.61 -7.16
CA ILE A 145 0.74 -3.73 -7.41
C ILE A 145 1.11 -5.18 -7.73
N LEU A 146 0.70 -6.12 -6.88
CA LEU A 146 1.00 -7.54 -7.06
C LEU A 146 0.40 -8.09 -8.35
N ALA A 147 -0.86 -7.76 -8.65
CA ALA A 147 -1.51 -8.13 -9.90
C ALA A 147 -0.77 -7.57 -11.11
N SER A 148 -0.46 -6.26 -11.09
CA SER A 148 0.24 -5.58 -12.18
C SER A 148 1.59 -6.20 -12.47
N VAL A 149 2.40 -6.45 -11.44
CA VAL A 149 3.71 -7.10 -11.55
C VAL A 149 3.60 -8.55 -12.02
N TYR A 150 2.65 -9.33 -11.48
CA TYR A 150 2.41 -10.72 -11.90
C TYR A 150 2.06 -10.79 -13.40
N TYR A 151 1.17 -9.93 -13.88
CA TYR A 151 0.81 -9.90 -15.31
C TYR A 151 1.94 -9.37 -16.20
N PHE A 152 2.74 -8.41 -15.71
CA PHE A 152 3.91 -7.91 -16.43
C PHE A 152 4.93 -9.02 -16.65
N LYS A 153 5.24 -9.78 -15.59
CA LYS A 153 6.18 -10.91 -15.63
C LYS A 153 5.72 -12.01 -16.59
N ASN A 154 4.40 -12.22 -16.67
CA ASN A 154 3.76 -13.13 -17.63
C ASN A 154 3.53 -12.52 -19.03
N LYS A 155 4.12 -11.35 -19.32
CA LYS A 155 4.03 -10.64 -20.62
C LYS A 155 2.59 -10.30 -21.05
N LYS A 156 1.65 -10.29 -20.10
CA LYS A 156 0.25 -9.85 -20.29
C LYS A 156 0.13 -8.34 -20.01
N TYR A 157 0.74 -7.53 -20.86
CA TYR A 157 0.92 -6.10 -20.63
C TYR A 157 -0.38 -5.30 -20.50
N LEU A 158 -1.46 -5.68 -21.21
CA LEU A 158 -2.75 -5.01 -21.07
C LEU A 158 -3.30 -5.14 -19.64
N LEU A 159 -3.35 -6.36 -19.11
CA LEU A 159 -3.78 -6.59 -17.73
C LEU A 159 -2.83 -5.91 -16.74
N SER A 160 -1.52 -5.98 -16.99
CA SER A 160 -0.53 -5.26 -16.17
C SER A 160 -0.81 -3.76 -16.11
N GLY A 161 -1.08 -3.13 -17.25
CA GLY A 161 -1.43 -1.72 -17.36
C GLY A 161 -2.75 -1.37 -16.67
N ILE A 162 -3.79 -2.18 -16.83
CA ILE A 162 -5.10 -1.99 -16.15
C ILE A 162 -4.93 -2.06 -14.63
N PHE A 163 -4.23 -3.07 -14.11
CA PHE A 163 -3.99 -3.19 -12.68
C PHE A 163 -3.02 -2.12 -12.16
N GLY A 164 -2.04 -1.70 -12.97
CA GLY A 164 -1.15 -0.59 -12.62
C GLY A 164 -1.91 0.74 -12.55
N ALA A 165 -2.85 0.98 -13.48
CA ALA A 165 -3.76 2.12 -13.42
C ALA A 165 -4.64 2.06 -12.16
N GLY A 166 -5.16 0.89 -11.81
CA GLY A 166 -5.88 0.68 -10.54
C GLY A 166 -5.03 1.03 -9.31
N SER A 167 -3.76 0.61 -9.28
CA SER A 167 -2.81 1.00 -8.23
C SER A 167 -2.64 2.52 -8.17
N GLN A 168 -2.45 3.17 -9.31
CA GLN A 168 -2.31 4.62 -9.41
C GLN A 168 -3.56 5.37 -8.95
N LEU A 169 -4.75 4.90 -9.28
CA LEU A 169 -6.03 5.48 -8.83
C LEU A 169 -6.30 5.22 -7.35
N THR A 170 -5.54 4.35 -6.70
CA THR A 170 -5.67 4.04 -5.26
C THR A 170 -4.75 4.90 -4.41
N LYS A 171 -3.47 5.06 -4.79
CA LYS A 171 -2.50 5.92 -4.10
C LYS A 171 -1.45 6.47 -5.07
N SER A 172 -0.92 7.66 -4.76
CA SER A 172 0.08 8.34 -5.60
C SER A 172 1.37 7.56 -5.88
N PRO A 173 1.94 6.73 -4.97
CA PRO A 173 3.16 5.97 -5.27
C PRO A 173 2.98 4.88 -6.33
N GLY A 174 1.75 4.64 -6.83
CA GLY A 174 1.49 3.72 -7.94
C GLY A 174 2.29 4.06 -9.21
N ILE A 175 2.71 5.33 -9.38
CA ILE A 175 3.49 5.78 -10.53
C ILE A 175 4.86 5.09 -10.60
N LEU A 176 5.37 4.61 -9.47
CA LEU A 176 6.64 3.90 -9.38
C LEU A 176 6.62 2.58 -10.16
N LEU A 177 5.44 1.96 -10.37
CA LEU A 177 5.30 0.81 -11.27
C LEU A 177 5.67 1.17 -12.70
N PHE A 178 5.22 2.33 -13.20
CA PHE A 178 5.51 2.77 -14.55
C PHE A 178 7.02 2.99 -14.73
N VAL A 179 7.67 3.66 -13.78
CA VAL A 179 9.12 3.86 -13.77
C VAL A 179 9.85 2.51 -13.81
N ALA A 180 9.47 1.57 -12.95
CA ALA A 180 10.09 0.25 -12.91
C ALA A 180 9.90 -0.54 -14.22
N PHE A 181 8.68 -0.56 -14.78
CA PHE A 181 8.39 -1.26 -16.03
C PHE A 181 9.10 -0.64 -17.23
N LEU A 182 9.22 0.69 -17.27
CA LEU A 182 10.02 1.38 -18.28
C LEU A 182 11.50 1.01 -18.20
N ILE A 183 12.08 0.97 -16.99
CA ILE A 183 13.47 0.57 -16.81
C ILE A 183 13.67 -0.88 -17.27
N VAL A 184 12.81 -1.81 -16.85
CA VAL A 184 12.90 -3.22 -17.27
C VAL A 184 12.79 -3.34 -18.79
N TRP A 185 11.82 -2.66 -19.40
CA TRP A 185 11.65 -2.65 -20.85
C TRP A 185 12.85 -2.05 -21.58
N GLY A 186 13.44 -0.97 -21.05
CA GLY A 186 14.65 -0.35 -21.58
C GLY A 186 15.86 -1.28 -21.51
N ILE A 187 16.05 -1.99 -20.40
CA ILE A 187 17.11 -3.00 -20.26
C ILE A 187 16.91 -4.14 -21.26
N GLU A 188 15.69 -4.68 -21.39
CA GLU A 188 15.37 -5.73 -22.37
C GLU A 188 15.59 -5.27 -23.82
N LEU A 189 15.34 -3.99 -24.12
CA LEU A 189 15.57 -3.38 -25.43
C LEU A 189 17.08 -3.26 -25.72
N LEU A 190 17.86 -2.70 -24.80
CA LEU A 190 19.30 -2.54 -24.95
C LEU A 190 20.02 -3.89 -25.13
N GLN A 191 19.61 -4.91 -24.36
CA GLN A 191 20.14 -6.26 -24.51
C GLN A 191 19.90 -6.80 -25.92
N LYS A 192 18.68 -6.65 -26.46
CA LYS A 192 18.36 -7.09 -27.83
C LYS A 192 19.13 -6.33 -28.90
N LEU A 193 19.30 -5.02 -28.75
CA LEU A 193 20.08 -4.21 -29.69
C LEU A 193 21.56 -4.62 -29.70
N SER A 194 22.12 -4.97 -28.55
CA SER A 194 23.51 -5.42 -28.45
C SER A 194 23.77 -6.80 -29.08
N THR A 195 22.75 -7.66 -29.24
CA THR A 195 22.89 -9.00 -29.81
C THR A 195 22.63 -9.07 -31.32
N VAL A 196 22.06 -8.02 -31.91
CA VAL A 196 21.56 -8.05 -33.27
C VAL A 196 22.56 -7.37 -34.21
N ASN A 197 22.99 -8.09 -35.26
CA ASN A 197 23.87 -7.58 -36.33
C ASN A 197 23.40 -6.21 -36.85
N GLN A 198 24.34 -5.29 -37.11
CA GLN A 198 24.12 -3.87 -37.43
C GLN A 198 23.14 -3.58 -38.59
N ASN A 199 22.74 -4.59 -39.37
CA ASN A 199 21.84 -4.47 -40.52
C ASN A 199 20.36 -4.81 -40.26
N PHE A 200 19.96 -5.08 -39.01
CA PHE A 200 18.57 -5.41 -38.70
C PHE A 200 17.78 -4.21 -38.16
N LYS A 201 16.72 -3.81 -38.86
CA LYS A 201 15.76 -2.81 -38.37
C LYS A 201 14.93 -3.40 -37.23
N TYR A 202 15.25 -3.06 -35.99
CA TYR A 202 14.47 -3.48 -34.83
C TYR A 202 13.06 -2.85 -34.85
N LYS A 203 12.02 -3.68 -34.89
CA LYS A 203 10.63 -3.22 -34.79
C LYS A 203 10.22 -3.14 -33.31
N LEU A 204 9.99 -1.92 -32.83
CA LEU A 204 9.55 -1.67 -31.45
C LEU A 204 8.27 -2.45 -31.14
N SER A 205 8.28 -3.26 -30.09
CA SER A 205 7.09 -4.01 -29.68
C SER A 205 6.10 -3.07 -28.99
N LEU A 206 5.09 -2.61 -29.74
CA LEU A 206 3.97 -1.81 -29.22
C LEU A 206 3.13 -2.55 -28.18
N LYS A 207 3.41 -3.83 -27.92
CA LYS A 207 2.71 -4.65 -26.92
C LYS A 207 2.89 -4.12 -25.50
N VAL A 208 3.94 -3.34 -25.22
CA VAL A 208 4.22 -2.77 -23.89
C VAL A 208 3.45 -1.45 -23.66
N LEU A 209 2.92 -0.81 -24.70
CA LEU A 209 2.17 0.46 -24.60
C LEU A 209 1.08 0.50 -23.52
N PRO A 210 0.36 -0.58 -23.19
CA PRO A 210 -0.65 -0.52 -22.13
C PRO A 210 -0.11 -0.11 -20.75
N ILE A 211 1.20 -0.17 -20.47
CA ILE A 211 1.75 0.38 -19.21
C ILE A 211 1.56 1.89 -19.07
N PHE A 212 1.33 2.61 -20.19
CA PHE A 212 1.02 4.05 -20.18
C PHE A 212 -0.38 4.36 -19.63
N LEU A 213 -1.22 3.35 -19.39
CA LEU A 213 -2.45 3.51 -18.63
C LEU A 213 -2.17 4.00 -17.19
N ILE A 214 -0.98 3.71 -16.64
CA ILE A 214 -0.57 4.15 -15.30
C ILE A 214 -0.45 5.70 -15.23
N PRO A 215 0.44 6.36 -16.01
CA PRO A 215 0.48 7.83 -16.02
C PRO A 215 -0.83 8.44 -16.55
N GLY A 216 -1.52 7.78 -17.48
CA GLY A 216 -2.85 8.22 -17.92
C GLY A 216 -3.85 8.30 -16.76
N ALA A 217 -3.87 7.31 -15.87
CA ALA A 217 -4.70 7.33 -14.67
C ALA A 217 -4.32 8.46 -13.70
N LEU A 218 -3.04 8.75 -13.51
CA LEU A 218 -2.60 9.88 -12.70
C LEU A 218 -3.09 11.22 -13.28
N LEU A 219 -2.96 11.41 -14.60
CA LEU A 219 -3.45 12.60 -15.28
C LEU A 219 -4.96 12.75 -15.15
N SER A 220 -5.72 11.65 -15.22
CA SER A 220 -7.17 11.66 -14.97
C SER A 220 -7.52 12.11 -13.55
N VAL A 221 -6.73 11.72 -12.54
CA VAL A 221 -6.92 12.17 -11.15
C VAL A 221 -6.67 13.67 -11.02
N PHE A 222 -5.60 14.19 -11.61
CA PHE A 222 -5.31 15.63 -11.58
C PHE A 222 -6.32 16.44 -12.40
N TYR A 223 -6.82 15.88 -13.50
CA TYR A 223 -7.92 16.49 -14.24
C TYR A 223 -9.20 16.54 -13.39
N LEU A 224 -9.54 15.47 -12.68
CA LEU A 224 -10.65 15.48 -11.72
C LEU A 224 -10.48 16.61 -10.70
N TYR A 225 -9.27 16.79 -10.17
CA TYR A 225 -8.99 17.88 -9.23
C TYR A 225 -9.11 19.27 -9.86
N LYS A 226 -8.72 19.44 -11.12
CA LYS A 226 -8.96 20.68 -11.86
C LYS A 226 -10.45 21.00 -11.94
N VAL A 227 -11.31 20.00 -12.13
CA VAL A 227 -12.76 20.17 -12.19
C VAL A 227 -13.37 20.43 -10.80
N THR A 228 -12.93 19.73 -9.76
CA THR A 228 -13.56 19.81 -8.43
C THR A 228 -13.02 20.93 -7.56
N PHE A 229 -11.70 21.13 -7.53
CA PHE A 229 -11.02 22.14 -6.73
C PHE A 229 -10.66 23.40 -7.53
N GLY A 230 -10.78 23.37 -8.86
CA GLY A 230 -10.31 24.45 -9.73
C GLY A 230 -8.78 24.42 -9.98
N ASP A 231 -8.06 23.46 -9.40
CA ASP A 231 -6.60 23.37 -9.43
C ASP A 231 -6.12 21.95 -9.75
N PHE A 232 -5.38 21.83 -10.86
CA PHE A 232 -4.82 20.57 -11.35
C PHE A 232 -3.75 20.00 -10.40
N ALA A 233 -3.00 20.88 -9.73
CA ALA A 233 -1.87 20.53 -8.87
C ALA A 233 -2.22 20.58 -7.37
N VAL A 234 -3.51 20.61 -7.00
CA VAL A 234 -3.96 20.74 -5.61
C VAL A 234 -3.40 19.66 -4.68
N TYR A 235 -3.12 18.46 -5.20
CA TYR A 235 -2.44 17.38 -4.45
C TYR A 235 -1.13 17.85 -3.81
N PHE A 236 -0.33 18.66 -4.53
CA PHE A 236 0.93 19.19 -4.02
C PHE A 236 0.76 20.34 -3.03
N LYS A 237 -0.48 20.84 -2.88
CA LYS A 237 -0.89 21.88 -1.94
C LYS A 237 -1.71 21.32 -0.77
N SER A 238 -1.87 20.00 -0.69
CA SER A 238 -2.67 19.30 0.32
C SER A 238 -2.09 19.37 1.75
N GLY A 239 -1.05 20.20 1.94
CA GLY A 239 -0.36 20.39 3.20
C GLY A 239 0.43 19.15 3.58
N ASP A 240 0.12 18.61 4.74
CA ASP A 240 0.96 17.67 5.48
C ASP A 240 0.90 16.21 5.00
N ASN A 241 0.52 15.98 3.74
CA ASN A 241 0.37 14.65 3.15
C ASN A 241 1.61 14.19 2.36
N ILE A 242 2.53 15.11 2.06
CA ILE A 242 3.74 14.82 1.28
C ILE A 242 4.94 14.82 2.23
N HIS A 243 5.31 13.63 2.70
CA HIS A 243 6.45 13.45 3.60
C HIS A 243 7.76 13.16 2.85
N LEU A 244 7.89 13.65 1.61
CA LEU A 244 9.09 13.48 0.80
C LEU A 244 9.98 14.72 0.95
N PHE A 245 11.20 14.52 1.44
CA PHE A 245 12.14 15.59 1.74
C PHE A 245 13.49 15.34 1.07
N PHE A 246 14.16 16.43 0.71
CA PHE A 246 15.53 16.43 0.21
C PHE A 246 16.43 17.21 1.20
N PRO A 247 17.67 16.77 1.50
CA PRO A 247 18.36 15.58 0.97
C PRO A 247 17.74 14.25 1.46
N PRO A 248 18.13 13.06 0.94
CA PRO A 248 17.63 11.79 1.46
C PRO A 248 18.00 11.60 2.95
N PHE A 249 17.32 10.66 3.61
CA PHE A 249 17.51 10.27 5.01
C PHE A 249 17.17 11.34 6.06
N GLN A 250 16.34 12.33 5.70
CA GLN A 250 15.80 13.30 6.67
C GLN A 250 14.98 12.67 7.81
N ILE A 251 14.61 11.39 7.69
CA ILE A 251 13.97 10.65 8.77
C ILE A 251 14.85 10.54 10.04
N PHE A 252 16.18 10.69 9.92
CA PHE A 252 17.11 10.73 11.05
C PHE A 252 17.33 12.14 11.62
N ASN A 253 16.70 13.14 11.03
CA ASN A 253 16.62 14.47 11.61
C ASN A 253 15.50 14.49 12.66
N TYR A 254 15.86 14.38 13.94
CA TYR A 254 14.89 14.38 15.04
C TYR A 254 14.04 15.66 15.11
N ALA A 255 14.51 16.77 14.53
CA ALA A 255 13.78 18.03 14.45
C ALA A 255 12.74 18.06 13.32
N SER A 256 12.67 17.01 12.49
CA SER A 256 11.67 16.89 11.43
C SER A 256 10.26 16.64 12.02
N PRO A 257 9.19 17.32 11.54
CA PRO A 257 7.86 17.31 12.15
C PRO A 257 7.27 15.91 12.41
N TRP A 258 7.57 14.94 11.55
CA TRP A 258 6.99 13.60 11.57
C TRP A 258 7.90 12.51 12.13
N VAL A 259 9.07 12.90 12.62
CA VAL A 259 10.03 11.98 13.25
C VAL A 259 9.81 12.01 14.75
N GLY A 260 9.98 13.19 15.37
CA GLY A 260 9.60 13.47 16.76
C GLY A 260 10.30 12.63 17.84
N THR A 261 11.32 11.84 17.49
CA THR A 261 12.04 10.95 18.40
C THR A 261 13.44 10.59 17.89
N PHE A 262 14.31 10.17 18.79
CA PHE A 262 15.65 9.65 18.48
C PHE A 262 15.70 8.11 18.41
N TRP A 263 14.64 7.42 18.85
CA TRP A 263 14.55 5.96 18.87
C TRP A 263 14.30 5.37 17.48
N LEU A 264 15.23 5.48 16.53
CA LEU A 264 15.00 5.18 15.10
C LEU A 264 15.63 3.86 14.61
N GLU A 265 16.03 2.97 15.52
CA GLU A 265 16.77 1.74 15.18
C GLU A 265 15.97 0.80 14.25
N GLU A 266 14.65 0.70 14.42
CA GLU A 266 13.83 -0.12 13.54
C GLU A 266 13.81 0.38 12.09
N ILE A 267 14.03 1.67 11.87
CA ILE A 267 14.12 2.26 10.54
C ILE A 267 15.37 1.75 9.82
N ILE A 268 16.48 1.63 10.56
CA ILE A 268 17.71 1.03 10.06
C ILE A 268 17.46 -0.42 9.65
N PHE A 269 16.73 -1.19 10.47
CA PHE A 269 16.37 -2.57 10.13
C PHE A 269 15.47 -2.65 8.89
N ILE A 270 14.50 -1.75 8.74
CA ILE A 270 13.64 -1.68 7.53
C ILE A 270 14.51 -1.46 6.29
N TYR A 271 15.42 -0.48 6.31
CA TYR A 271 16.33 -0.22 5.19
C TYR A 271 17.23 -1.42 4.92
N ALA A 272 17.82 -2.02 5.96
CA ALA A 272 18.70 -3.19 5.83
C ALA A 272 17.98 -4.37 5.16
N PHE A 273 16.78 -4.75 5.64
CA PHE A 273 16.03 -5.86 5.04
C PHE A 273 15.56 -5.56 3.62
N CYS A 274 15.15 -4.32 3.33
CA CYS A 274 14.77 -3.93 1.98
C CYS A 274 15.97 -3.96 1.02
N LEU A 275 17.11 -3.41 1.42
CA LEU A 275 18.35 -3.42 0.63
C LEU A 275 18.83 -4.85 0.36
N LEU A 276 18.90 -5.69 1.39
CA LEU A 276 19.28 -7.10 1.25
C LEU A 276 18.32 -7.84 0.32
N GLY A 277 17.01 -7.60 0.45
CA GLY A 277 16.03 -8.24 -0.42
C GLY A 277 16.16 -7.81 -1.88
N VAL A 278 16.40 -6.51 -2.14
CA VAL A 278 16.72 -6.01 -3.48
C VAL A 278 17.97 -6.67 -4.04
N ILE A 279 19.06 -6.74 -3.25
CA ILE A 279 20.32 -7.37 -3.65
C ILE A 279 20.09 -8.86 -4.00
N TYR A 280 19.30 -9.58 -3.21
CA TYR A 280 18.98 -10.98 -3.49
C TYR A 280 18.19 -11.16 -4.77
N LEU A 281 17.17 -10.31 -5.03
CA LEU A 281 16.43 -10.35 -6.29
C LEU A 281 17.32 -10.07 -7.51
N ILE A 282 18.23 -9.09 -7.39
CA ILE A 282 19.20 -8.76 -8.45
C ILE A 282 20.18 -9.92 -8.68
N LYS A 283 20.70 -10.54 -7.61
CA LYS A 283 21.57 -11.73 -7.70
C LYS A 283 20.88 -12.92 -8.36
N GLU A 284 19.59 -13.09 -8.13
CA GLU A 284 18.76 -14.10 -8.80
C GLU A 284 18.36 -13.72 -10.24
N ARG A 285 18.85 -12.57 -10.75
CA ARG A 285 18.55 -12.02 -12.08
C ARG A 285 17.06 -11.80 -12.33
N ASP A 286 16.27 -11.58 -11.26
CA ASP A 286 14.87 -11.24 -11.40
C ASP A 286 14.70 -9.76 -11.69
N LEU A 287 14.84 -9.40 -12.97
CA LEU A 287 14.81 -8.01 -13.42
C LEU A 287 13.50 -7.31 -13.02
N VAL A 288 12.36 -7.98 -13.10
CA VAL A 288 11.06 -7.36 -12.81
C VAL A 288 10.92 -7.05 -11.33
N LEU A 289 11.10 -8.05 -10.46
CA LEU A 289 10.94 -7.86 -9.02
C LEU A 289 12.05 -6.98 -8.44
N GLY A 290 13.29 -7.22 -8.86
CA GLY A 290 14.47 -6.47 -8.41
C GLY A 290 14.38 -4.99 -8.77
N THR A 291 14.00 -4.67 -10.02
CA THR A 291 13.87 -3.27 -10.45
C THR A 291 12.72 -2.56 -9.74
N PHE A 292 11.55 -3.20 -9.63
CA PHE A 292 10.42 -2.59 -8.91
C PHE A 292 10.78 -2.34 -7.44
N ALA A 293 11.34 -3.34 -6.75
CA ALA A 293 11.73 -3.19 -5.36
C ALA A 293 12.81 -2.11 -5.17
N ALA A 294 13.78 -2.01 -6.08
CA ALA A 294 14.82 -0.97 -6.05
C ALA A 294 14.25 0.44 -6.27
N VAL A 295 13.37 0.63 -7.27
CA VAL A 295 12.71 1.91 -7.54
C VAL A 295 11.81 2.32 -6.37
N PHE A 296 11.10 1.37 -5.77
CA PHE A 296 10.27 1.68 -4.61
C PHE A 296 11.14 2.06 -3.40
N LEU A 297 12.20 1.30 -3.12
CA LEU A 297 13.15 1.59 -2.05
C LEU A 297 13.86 2.94 -2.23
N SER A 298 14.22 3.31 -3.46
CA SER A 298 14.83 4.62 -3.72
C SER A 298 13.87 5.79 -3.44
N SER A 299 12.55 5.57 -3.48
CA SER A 299 11.60 6.59 -3.00
C SER A 299 11.53 6.65 -1.47
N LEU A 300 11.70 5.52 -0.77
CA LEU A 300 11.60 5.42 0.69
C LEU A 300 12.72 6.15 1.44
N ILE A 301 13.89 6.35 0.83
CA ILE A 301 14.97 7.12 1.46
C ILE A 301 14.63 8.62 1.58
N PHE A 302 13.67 9.11 0.79
CA PHE A 302 13.20 10.50 0.87
C PHE A 302 12.02 10.66 1.84
N VAL A 303 11.43 9.57 2.33
CA VAL A 303 10.32 9.62 3.29
C VAL A 303 10.87 10.02 4.65
N SER A 304 10.42 11.16 5.20
CA SER A 304 10.69 11.59 6.58
C SER A 304 9.43 11.44 7.41
N HIS A 305 9.11 10.20 7.79
CA HIS A 305 7.96 9.89 8.63
C HIS A 305 8.25 8.65 9.48
N ARG A 306 8.05 8.75 10.81
CA ARG A 306 8.39 7.72 11.79
C ARG A 306 7.87 6.32 11.44
N ASP A 307 6.63 6.24 10.96
CA ASP A 307 5.97 5.02 10.50
C ASP A 307 6.41 4.56 9.09
N LEU A 308 7.73 4.46 8.86
CA LEU A 308 8.29 4.11 7.54
C LEU A 308 7.78 2.75 7.02
N ILE A 309 7.53 1.79 7.93
CA ILE A 309 7.06 0.45 7.56
C ILE A 309 5.70 0.48 6.85
N ARG A 310 4.81 1.44 7.15
CA ARG A 310 3.54 1.63 6.41
C ARG A 310 3.80 2.02 4.97
N TYR A 311 4.73 2.97 4.74
CA TYR A 311 5.13 3.38 3.39
C TYR A 311 5.83 2.25 2.64
N ALA A 312 6.53 1.36 3.34
CA ALA A 312 7.24 0.21 2.75
C ALA A 312 6.33 -1.01 2.44
N LEU A 313 5.08 -1.04 2.90
CA LEU A 313 4.16 -2.17 2.64
C LEU A 313 4.06 -2.60 1.17
N PRO A 314 4.10 -1.71 0.16
CA PRO A 314 4.11 -2.10 -1.24
C PRO A 314 5.32 -2.91 -1.68
N VAL A 315 6.50 -2.70 -1.05
CA VAL A 315 7.72 -3.44 -1.37
C VAL A 315 7.84 -4.75 -0.57
N VAL A 316 7.22 -4.82 0.61
CA VAL A 316 7.26 -5.99 1.52
C VAL A 316 7.05 -7.34 0.81
N PRO A 317 6.03 -7.55 -0.04
CA PRO A 317 5.82 -8.84 -0.69
C PRO A 317 7.04 -9.31 -1.48
N PHE A 318 7.71 -8.40 -2.19
CA PHE A 318 8.89 -8.70 -3.00
C PHE A 318 10.09 -9.02 -2.12
N ILE A 319 10.22 -8.33 -0.99
CA ILE A 319 11.23 -8.65 0.02
C ILE A 319 10.96 -10.05 0.60
N LEU A 320 9.72 -10.41 0.93
CA LEU A 320 9.40 -11.77 1.41
C LEU A 320 9.74 -12.84 0.37
N ILE A 321 9.48 -12.60 -0.92
CA ILE A 321 9.89 -13.52 -2.01
C ILE A 321 11.41 -13.66 -2.09
N SER A 322 12.16 -12.57 -1.87
CA SER A 322 13.63 -12.61 -1.88
C SER A 322 14.19 -13.49 -0.75
N PHE A 323 13.56 -13.47 0.43
CA PHE A 323 13.92 -14.29 1.59
C PHE A 323 13.21 -15.64 1.65
N ARG A 324 12.52 -16.06 0.57
CA ARG A 324 11.64 -17.24 0.58
C ARG A 324 12.28 -18.51 1.12
N LYS A 325 13.56 -18.77 0.81
CA LYS A 325 14.28 -19.98 1.28
C LYS A 325 14.40 -20.02 2.80
N PHE A 326 14.68 -18.88 3.42
CA PHE A 326 14.75 -18.75 4.87
C PHE A 326 13.35 -18.80 5.51
N LEU A 327 12.38 -18.07 4.94
CA LEU A 327 11.04 -17.93 5.52
C LEU A 327 10.23 -19.25 5.50
N ILE A 328 10.46 -20.13 4.52
CA ILE A 328 9.78 -21.44 4.46
C ILE A 328 10.45 -22.53 5.32
N SER A 329 11.62 -22.24 5.89
CA SER A 329 12.39 -23.18 6.71
C SER A 329 11.62 -23.63 7.94
N LYS A 330 12.00 -24.76 8.54
CA LYS A 330 11.31 -25.28 9.74
C LYS A 330 11.59 -24.38 10.95
N GLU A 331 12.82 -23.87 11.01
CA GLU A 331 13.36 -22.98 12.02
C GLU A 331 12.57 -21.68 12.04
N PHE A 332 12.37 -21.04 10.88
CA PHE A 332 11.59 -19.81 10.81
C PHE A 332 10.11 -20.03 11.18
N ARG A 333 9.53 -21.20 10.93
CA ARG A 333 8.15 -21.47 11.35
C ARG A 333 8.01 -21.48 12.88
N ILE A 334 8.99 -22.01 13.59
CA ILE A 334 9.01 -21.96 15.06
C ILE A 334 9.09 -20.49 15.51
N VAL A 335 9.97 -19.70 14.89
CA VAL A 335 10.07 -18.26 15.15
C VAL A 335 8.73 -17.55 14.86
N LEU A 336 8.07 -17.85 13.75
CA LEU A 336 6.79 -17.26 13.40
C LEU A 336 5.71 -17.61 14.41
N LEU A 337 5.63 -18.86 14.87
CA LEU A 337 4.68 -19.28 15.90
C LEU A 337 4.85 -18.47 17.20
N PHE A 338 6.10 -18.23 17.58
CA PHE A 338 6.41 -17.33 18.69
C PHE A 338 6.00 -15.88 18.40
N LEU A 339 6.32 -15.36 17.21
CA LEU A 339 6.04 -13.96 16.82
C LEU A 339 4.56 -13.65 16.58
N ILE A 340 3.71 -14.64 16.29
CA ILE A 340 2.28 -14.41 16.08
C ILE A 340 1.63 -13.73 17.30
N VAL A 341 2.01 -14.11 18.51
CA VAL A 341 1.47 -13.53 19.75
C VAL A 341 1.82 -12.04 19.88
N PRO A 342 3.09 -11.61 19.89
CA PRO A 342 3.42 -10.19 19.99
C PRO A 342 2.93 -9.39 18.78
N ILE A 343 2.90 -9.95 17.56
CA ILE A 343 2.30 -9.28 16.39
C ILE A 343 0.81 -9.00 16.62
N TYR A 344 0.09 -9.99 17.16
CA TYR A 344 -1.33 -9.86 17.46
C TYR A 344 -1.58 -8.81 18.56
N LEU A 345 -0.84 -8.89 19.68
CA LEU A 345 -0.95 -7.92 20.78
C LEU A 345 -0.61 -6.49 20.35
N PHE A 346 0.47 -6.33 19.58
CA PHE A 346 0.83 -5.05 18.98
C PHE A 346 -0.29 -4.51 18.09
N SER A 347 -0.91 -5.38 17.28
CA SER A 347 -2.02 -4.99 16.40
C SER A 347 -3.23 -4.51 17.18
N LEU A 348 -3.59 -5.18 18.28
CA LEU A 348 -4.68 -4.76 19.15
C LEU A 348 -4.41 -3.39 19.79
N GLY A 349 -3.22 -3.22 20.38
CA GLY A 349 -2.81 -1.95 20.97
C GLY A 349 -2.83 -0.82 19.95
N PHE A 350 -2.27 -1.06 18.75
CA PHE A 350 -2.26 -0.06 17.69
C PHE A 350 -3.67 0.33 17.24
N ILE A 351 -4.55 -0.65 16.95
CA ILE A 351 -5.92 -0.39 16.49
C ILE A 351 -6.72 0.35 17.56
N SER A 352 -6.53 -0.01 18.84
CA SER A 352 -7.23 0.62 19.96
C SER A 352 -6.81 2.08 20.18
N GLN A 353 -5.55 2.42 19.91
CA GLN A 353 -5.03 3.76 20.19
C GLN A 353 -5.04 4.70 18.97
N ASN A 354 -4.92 4.17 17.75
CA ASN A 354 -4.86 4.97 16.52
C ASN A 354 -6.24 5.37 15.99
N VAL A 355 -7.11 5.88 16.86
CA VAL A 355 -8.50 6.22 16.56
C VAL A 355 -8.67 7.71 16.30
N MET A 356 -9.32 8.04 15.20
CA MET A 356 -9.74 9.40 14.85
C MET A 356 -10.91 9.84 15.73
N PRO A 357 -10.82 11.03 16.37
CA PRO A 357 -11.92 11.58 17.13
C PRO A 357 -13.01 12.03 16.16
N ILE A 358 -14.17 11.39 16.23
CA ILE A 358 -15.34 11.68 15.38
C ILE A 358 -16.46 12.15 16.31
N PRO A 359 -16.76 13.46 16.36
CA PRO A 359 -17.78 14.01 17.25
C PRO A 359 -19.20 13.69 16.75
N ASN A 360 -19.38 13.59 15.43
CA ASN A 360 -20.67 13.30 14.80
C ASN A 360 -20.50 12.28 13.68
N TRP A 361 -21.18 11.14 13.82
CA TRP A 361 -21.17 10.06 12.82
C TRP A 361 -22.21 10.23 11.73
N SER A 362 -23.25 11.05 11.92
CA SER A 362 -24.36 11.18 10.97
C SER A 362 -23.92 11.47 9.54
N PRO A 363 -22.93 12.35 9.27
CA PRO A 363 -22.43 12.59 7.91
C PRO A 363 -21.67 11.40 7.31
N LEU A 364 -21.19 10.46 8.14
CA LEU A 364 -20.37 9.31 7.75
C LEU A 364 -21.17 8.03 7.56
N LEU A 365 -22.35 7.89 8.17
CA LEU A 365 -23.27 6.77 7.97
C LEU A 365 -23.90 6.83 6.58
#